data_AF-A0A4Z2CAB1-F1
#
_entry.id   AF-A0A4Z2CAB1-F1
#
_cell.length_a   1.000
_cell.length_b   1.000
_cell.length_c   1.000
_cell.angle_alpha   90.00
_cell.angle_beta   90.00
_cell.angle_gamma   90.00
#
_symmetry.space_group_name_H-M   'P 1'
#
loop_
_entity.id
_entity.type
_entity.pdbx_description
1 polymer ?
#
loop_
_entity_poly.entity_id
_entity_poly.type
_entity_poly.pdbx_seq_one_letter_code
_entity_poly.pdbx_strand_id
1 'polypeptide(L)'
;MDDILEEDMHHWYTKFMRESPSGLITLFELKTILEMNGMTEEASSYVDQVFYTFDMDGDGYIDFVEYIAAISLLLKGEINQKLKWYFKLFDQDGNGKIDKDELETIFKAIQDITRTYDIPPEEIVTLIYDKIDVNGEGELTLEEFISGAKEHPDIMEMLTKMMDLSHVLEIIIKGQKKNTVNHHPTATADHIWKMQSAEGKPNKSSLLVSLRRYASAVRNMEETILLPSLLRDVPSEDESDCDAAEESCTDLYDNYLMLKAISYTMESGLISSDNHKAMKNGALHKSVEPLVGKDPEALFYFHLKGLFSVLSDLTKKTHHLTEKYMDIVGATS
;
A
#
# COMPACT_ATOMS: atom_id res chain seq x y z
N MET A 1 -0.91 4.94 -21.85
CA MET A 1 -1.66 5.33 -20.64
C MET A 1 -2.64 4.21 -20.27
N ASP A 2 -3.23 3.52 -21.26
CA ASP A 2 -4.02 2.30 -21.05
C ASP A 2 -3.26 1.15 -20.36
N ASP A 3 -1.97 0.96 -20.66
CA ASP A 3 -1.12 -0.11 -20.08
C ASP A 3 -0.92 0.01 -18.55
N ILE A 4 -1.13 1.20 -17.95
CA ILE A 4 -0.75 1.51 -16.56
C ILE A 4 -1.70 0.85 -15.54
N LEU A 5 -2.94 0.56 -15.95
CA LEU A 5 -3.93 -0.16 -15.14
C LEU A 5 -4.22 -1.56 -15.69
N GLU A 6 -3.56 -1.97 -16.78
CA GLU A 6 -3.42 -3.40 -17.12
C GLU A 6 -2.35 -4.08 -16.25
N GLU A 7 -1.55 -3.30 -15.52
CA GLU A 7 -0.66 -3.84 -14.48
C GLU A 7 -1.49 -4.50 -13.36
N ASP A 8 -1.15 -5.75 -13.04
CA ASP A 8 -1.79 -6.53 -11.98
C ASP A 8 -1.89 -5.71 -10.68
N MET A 9 -3.02 -5.83 -9.96
CA MET A 9 -3.23 -5.22 -8.63
C MET A 9 -2.03 -5.43 -7.68
N HIS A 10 -1.33 -6.54 -7.85
CA HIS A 10 -0.08 -6.86 -7.18
C HIS A 10 1.06 -5.86 -7.43
N HIS A 11 1.21 -5.34 -8.65
CA HIS A 11 2.18 -4.29 -8.99
C HIS A 11 1.91 -3.03 -8.16
N TRP A 12 0.66 -2.56 -8.19
CA TRP A 12 0.24 -1.36 -7.46
C TRP A 12 0.39 -1.51 -5.96
N TYR A 13 0.04 -2.69 -5.42
CA TYR A 13 0.22 -3.00 -4.01
C TYR A 13 1.71 -3.04 -3.62
N THR A 14 2.54 -3.74 -4.39
CA THR A 14 3.99 -3.81 -4.15
C THR A 14 4.62 -2.42 -4.16
N LYS A 15 4.16 -1.57 -5.07
CA LYS A 15 4.63 -0.20 -5.19
C LYS A 15 4.16 0.68 -4.05
N PHE A 16 2.89 0.61 -3.69
CA PHE A 16 2.32 1.29 -2.54
C PHE A 16 3.07 0.92 -1.26
N MET A 17 3.28 -0.37 -0.99
CA MET A 17 4.04 -0.85 0.17
C MET A 17 5.52 -0.47 0.16
N ARG A 18 6.11 -0.24 -1.02
CA ARG A 18 7.49 0.26 -1.14
C ARG A 18 7.60 1.74 -0.77
N GLU A 19 6.58 2.53 -1.10
CA GLU A 19 6.54 3.98 -0.87
C GLU A 19 5.99 4.32 0.51
N SER A 20 5.02 3.54 0.99
CA SER A 20 4.50 3.56 2.35
C SER A 20 4.54 2.14 2.97
N PRO A 21 5.63 1.79 3.68
CA PRO A 21 5.76 0.49 4.34
C PRO A 21 4.75 0.23 5.47
N SER A 22 4.11 1.28 5.99
CA SER A 22 3.02 1.16 6.98
C SER A 22 1.73 0.64 6.36
N GLY A 23 1.59 0.71 5.02
CA GLY A 23 0.34 0.43 4.33
C GLY A 23 -0.68 1.58 4.43
N LEU A 24 -0.27 2.75 4.91
CA LEU A 24 -1.10 3.94 5.11
C LEU A 24 -0.34 5.18 4.65
N ILE A 25 -0.95 6.05 3.86
CA ILE A 25 -0.36 7.34 3.49
C ILE A 25 -0.94 8.42 4.39
N THR A 26 -0.07 9.10 5.11
CA THR A 26 -0.44 10.30 5.90
C THR A 26 -0.45 11.54 5.02
N LEU A 27 -1.16 12.59 5.47
CA LEU A 27 -1.14 13.90 4.81
C LEU A 27 0.28 14.45 4.63
N PHE A 28 1.15 14.24 5.62
CA PHE A 28 2.55 14.65 5.56
C PHE A 28 3.33 13.89 4.47
N GLU A 29 3.11 12.58 4.37
CA GLU A 29 3.73 11.76 3.32
C GLU A 29 3.21 12.16 1.94
N LEU A 30 1.90 12.40 1.77
CA LEU A 30 1.35 12.88 0.50
C LEU A 30 1.98 14.22 0.08
N LYS A 31 2.06 15.20 0.99
CA LYS A 31 2.73 16.49 0.72
C LYS A 31 4.20 16.32 0.32
N THR A 32 4.88 15.36 0.93
CA THR A 32 6.28 15.03 0.61
C THR A 32 6.41 14.37 -0.76
N ILE A 33 5.49 13.44 -1.10
CA ILE A 33 5.42 12.78 -2.41
C ILE A 33 5.18 13.81 -3.51
N LEU A 34 4.29 14.76 -3.27
CA LEU A 34 3.97 15.87 -4.19
C LEU A 34 5.05 16.97 -4.25
N GLU A 35 6.19 16.76 -3.58
CA GLU A 35 7.33 17.70 -3.55
C GLU A 35 6.94 19.12 -3.13
N MET A 36 6.00 19.25 -2.21
CA MET A 36 5.43 20.55 -1.82
C MET A 36 6.32 21.39 -0.88
N ASN A 37 7.55 20.98 -0.63
CA ASN A 37 8.49 21.68 0.24
C ASN A 37 8.79 23.09 -0.31
N GLY A 38 8.06 24.11 0.18
CA GLY A 38 8.24 25.52 -0.18
C GLY A 38 7.05 26.18 -0.90
N MET A 39 5.88 25.54 -0.95
CA MET A 39 4.64 26.13 -1.47
C MET A 39 3.96 27.08 -0.46
N THR A 40 3.04 27.94 -0.95
CA THR A 40 2.25 28.87 -0.14
C THR A 40 1.20 28.16 0.73
N GLU A 41 0.60 28.87 1.68
CA GLU A 41 -0.39 28.31 2.61
C GLU A 41 -1.65 27.82 1.87
N GLU A 42 -2.01 28.52 0.79
CA GLU A 42 -3.14 28.24 -0.09
C GLU A 42 -2.92 26.94 -0.90
N ALA A 43 -1.72 26.77 -1.48
CA ALA A 43 -1.36 25.54 -2.17
C ALA A 43 -1.32 24.33 -1.22
N SER A 44 -0.82 24.53 0.01
CA SER A 44 -0.87 23.52 1.06
C SER A 44 -2.32 23.14 1.40
N SER A 45 -3.23 24.13 1.50
CA SER A 45 -4.65 23.90 1.77
C SER A 45 -5.32 23.08 0.67
N TYR A 46 -5.02 23.32 -0.61
CA TYR A 46 -5.55 22.49 -1.69
C TYR A 46 -5.13 21.03 -1.59
N VAL A 47 -3.87 20.76 -1.22
CA VAL A 47 -3.44 19.36 -1.04
C VAL A 47 -4.05 18.72 0.20
N ASP A 48 -4.35 19.51 1.23
CA ASP A 48 -5.16 19.02 2.35
C ASP A 48 -6.55 18.58 1.86
N GLN A 49 -7.19 19.38 1.00
CA GLN A 49 -8.49 19.03 0.42
C GLN A 49 -8.40 17.80 -0.51
N VAL A 50 -7.36 17.70 -1.34
CA VAL A 50 -7.12 16.50 -2.17
C VAL A 50 -6.91 15.27 -1.29
N PHE A 51 -6.21 15.40 -0.17
CA PHE A 51 -6.04 14.30 0.78
C PHE A 51 -7.39 13.84 1.35
N TYR A 52 -8.18 14.76 1.92
CA TYR A 52 -9.45 14.44 2.54
C TYR A 52 -10.52 13.93 1.56
N THR A 53 -10.39 14.23 0.27
CA THR A 53 -11.28 13.64 -0.74
C THR A 53 -10.91 12.22 -1.14
N PHE A 54 -9.67 11.78 -0.87
CA PHE A 54 -9.23 10.40 -1.06
C PHE A 54 -9.38 9.55 0.21
N ASP A 55 -9.25 10.16 1.38
CA ASP A 55 -9.63 9.58 2.69
C ASP A 55 -11.16 9.46 2.76
N MET A 56 -11.69 8.32 2.34
CA MET A 56 -13.13 8.11 2.14
C MET A 56 -13.86 7.81 3.45
N ASP A 57 -13.18 7.23 4.43
CA ASP A 57 -13.73 6.91 5.74
C ASP A 57 -13.41 7.94 6.83
N GLY A 58 -12.54 8.90 6.53
CA GLY A 58 -12.21 10.04 7.39
C GLY A 58 -11.31 9.67 8.56
N ASP A 59 -10.55 8.57 8.45
CA ASP A 59 -9.66 8.10 9.52
C ASP A 59 -8.34 8.89 9.60
N GLY A 60 -8.11 9.80 8.64
CA GLY A 60 -6.92 10.64 8.55
C GLY A 60 -5.76 9.98 7.82
N TYR A 61 -5.99 8.85 7.15
CA TYR A 61 -5.04 8.10 6.36
C TYR A 61 -5.63 7.78 4.98
N ILE A 62 -4.77 7.50 4.01
CA ILE A 62 -5.17 6.91 2.73
C ILE A 62 -4.64 5.48 2.69
N ASP A 63 -5.53 4.50 2.74
CA ASP A 63 -5.19 3.09 2.65
C ASP A 63 -4.98 2.64 1.19
N PHE A 64 -4.66 1.35 0.99
CA PHE A 64 -4.43 0.84 -0.36
C PHE A 64 -5.69 0.85 -1.24
N VAL A 65 -6.87 0.60 -0.66
CA VAL A 65 -8.14 0.57 -1.38
C VAL A 65 -8.48 1.97 -1.87
N GLU A 66 -8.34 2.96 -0.99
CA GLU A 66 -8.54 4.38 -1.29
C GLU A 66 -7.53 4.89 -2.30
N TYR A 67 -6.26 4.52 -2.15
CA TYR A 67 -5.20 4.83 -3.11
C TYR A 67 -5.51 4.29 -4.53
N ILE A 68 -5.95 3.03 -4.63
CA ILE A 68 -6.33 2.45 -5.93
C ILE A 68 -7.62 3.04 -6.48
N ALA A 69 -8.59 3.37 -5.62
CA ALA A 69 -9.80 4.06 -6.02
C ALA A 69 -9.48 5.45 -6.60
N ALA A 70 -8.60 6.20 -5.94
CA ALA A 70 -8.10 7.49 -6.41
C ALA A 70 -7.42 7.36 -7.77
N ILE A 71 -6.47 6.43 -7.92
CA ILE A 71 -5.77 6.20 -9.21
C ILE A 71 -6.75 5.80 -10.32
N SER A 72 -7.70 4.91 -10.01
CA SER A 72 -8.70 4.44 -10.96
C SER A 72 -9.62 5.57 -11.42
N LEU A 73 -10.06 6.42 -10.50
CA LEU A 73 -10.87 7.60 -10.80
C LEU A 73 -10.11 8.60 -11.68
N LEU A 74 -8.86 8.86 -11.37
CA LEU A 74 -8.04 9.82 -12.12
C LEU A 74 -7.73 9.33 -13.54
N LEU A 75 -7.37 8.04 -13.69
CA LEU A 75 -6.98 7.46 -14.98
C LEU A 75 -8.17 7.06 -15.86
N LYS A 76 -9.19 6.40 -15.29
CA LYS A 76 -10.31 5.77 -16.04
C LYS A 76 -11.69 6.26 -15.62
N GLY A 77 -11.79 7.16 -14.64
CA GLY A 77 -13.08 7.66 -14.18
C GLY A 77 -13.89 8.27 -15.31
N GLU A 78 -15.16 7.86 -15.43
CA GLU A 78 -16.09 8.51 -16.33
C GLU A 78 -16.25 9.98 -15.94
N ILE A 79 -16.59 10.84 -16.90
CA ILE A 79 -16.73 12.28 -16.67
C ILE A 79 -17.68 12.60 -15.51
N ASN A 80 -18.72 11.79 -15.32
CA ASN A 80 -19.67 11.93 -14.21
C ASN A 80 -19.03 11.64 -12.85
N GLN A 81 -18.18 10.63 -12.78
CA GLN A 81 -17.47 10.27 -11.55
C GLN A 81 -16.47 11.36 -11.19
N LYS A 82 -15.75 11.88 -12.20
CA LYS A 82 -14.82 13.01 -12.02
C LYS A 82 -15.55 14.27 -11.53
N LEU A 83 -16.68 14.63 -12.13
CA LEU A 83 -17.47 15.79 -11.69
C LEU A 83 -18.01 15.63 -10.27
N LYS A 84 -18.47 14.43 -9.88
CA LYS A 84 -18.88 14.14 -8.49
C LYS A 84 -17.71 14.30 -7.51
N TRP A 85 -16.51 13.91 -7.92
CA TRP A 85 -15.33 14.07 -7.10
C TRP A 85 -14.89 15.54 -7.01
N TYR A 86 -14.89 16.29 -8.12
CA TYR A 86 -14.63 17.73 -8.10
C TYR A 86 -15.63 18.46 -7.20
N PHE A 87 -16.89 18.05 -7.23
CA PHE A 87 -17.91 18.62 -6.35
C PHE A 87 -17.53 18.43 -4.88
N LYS A 88 -17.18 17.20 -4.47
CA LYS A 88 -16.72 16.92 -3.10
C LYS A 88 -15.45 17.68 -2.72
N LEU A 89 -14.58 17.96 -3.68
CA LEU A 89 -13.37 18.74 -3.45
C LEU A 89 -13.67 20.24 -3.24
N PHE A 90 -14.74 20.73 -3.85
CA PHE A 90 -15.16 22.13 -3.77
C PHE A 90 -15.98 22.41 -2.52
N ASP A 91 -16.88 21.49 -2.14
CA ASP A 91 -17.70 21.53 -0.93
C ASP A 91 -16.83 21.25 0.32
N GLN A 92 -16.20 22.29 0.86
CA GLN A 92 -15.21 22.20 1.94
C GLN A 92 -15.86 21.93 3.29
N ASP A 93 -17.05 22.48 3.52
CA ASP A 93 -17.79 22.28 4.76
C ASP A 93 -18.66 21.01 4.75
N GLY A 94 -18.81 20.36 3.59
CA GLY A 94 -19.54 19.11 3.41
C GLY A 94 -21.05 19.28 3.50
N ASN A 95 -21.57 20.49 3.29
CA ASN A 95 -23.00 20.79 3.40
C ASN A 95 -23.81 20.27 2.20
N GLY A 96 -23.15 19.75 1.16
CA GLY A 96 -23.76 19.19 -0.04
C GLY A 96 -24.09 20.24 -1.11
N LYS A 97 -23.58 21.45 -0.97
CA LYS A 97 -23.67 22.56 -1.90
C LYS A 97 -22.33 23.27 -1.97
N ILE A 98 -22.10 24.01 -3.06
CA ILE A 98 -20.87 24.79 -3.22
C ILE A 98 -21.22 26.27 -3.24
N ASP A 99 -20.65 27.04 -2.31
CA ASP A 99 -20.82 28.49 -2.27
C ASP A 99 -19.75 29.24 -3.11
N LYS A 100 -19.82 30.57 -3.13
CA LYS A 100 -18.89 31.40 -3.91
C LYS A 100 -17.50 31.41 -3.32
N ASP A 101 -17.40 31.45 -2.00
CA ASP A 101 -16.13 31.56 -1.27
C ASP A 101 -15.34 30.25 -1.42
N GLU A 102 -16.03 29.11 -1.41
CA GLU A 102 -15.47 27.78 -1.66
C GLU A 102 -14.88 27.65 -3.07
N LEU A 103 -15.62 28.06 -4.11
CA LEU A 103 -15.11 28.09 -5.48
C LEU A 103 -13.93 29.04 -5.63
N GLU A 104 -14.01 30.25 -5.06
CA GLU A 104 -12.93 31.23 -5.15
C GLU A 104 -11.64 30.71 -4.49
N THR A 105 -11.77 30.07 -3.33
CA THR A 105 -10.66 29.48 -2.58
C THR A 105 -9.98 28.39 -3.40
N ILE A 106 -10.76 27.49 -4.01
CA ILE A 106 -10.20 26.39 -4.80
C ILE A 106 -9.48 26.91 -6.05
N PHE A 107 -10.04 27.90 -6.74
CA PHE A 107 -9.44 28.44 -7.95
C PHE A 107 -8.16 29.21 -7.64
N LYS A 108 -8.12 29.95 -6.53
CA LYS A 108 -6.89 30.60 -6.03
C LYS A 108 -5.79 29.56 -5.81
N ALA A 109 -6.10 28.49 -5.07
CA ALA A 109 -5.11 27.48 -4.76
C ALA A 109 -4.59 26.72 -6.01
N ILE A 110 -5.47 26.44 -6.98
CA ILE A 110 -5.07 25.82 -8.25
C ILE A 110 -4.15 26.74 -9.05
N GLN A 111 -4.45 28.04 -9.14
CA GLN A 111 -3.61 29.01 -9.86
C GLN A 111 -2.22 29.12 -9.23
N ASP A 112 -2.13 29.08 -7.90
CA ASP A 112 -0.86 29.08 -7.19
C ASP A 112 -0.01 27.84 -7.49
N ILE A 113 -0.64 26.65 -7.53
CA ILE A 113 0.03 25.37 -7.79
C ILE A 113 0.50 25.27 -9.24
N THR A 114 -0.38 25.61 -10.19
CA THR A 114 -0.11 25.52 -11.63
C THR A 114 0.72 26.70 -12.14
N ARG A 115 0.82 27.78 -11.36
CA ARG A 115 1.41 29.07 -11.72
C ARG A 115 0.79 29.69 -12.98
N THR A 116 -0.50 29.45 -13.20
CA THR A 116 -1.26 30.04 -14.30
C THR A 116 -2.21 31.10 -13.76
N TYR A 117 -2.01 32.35 -14.16
CA TYR A 117 -2.80 33.52 -13.69
C TYR A 117 -3.52 34.23 -14.85
N ASP A 118 -3.93 33.47 -15.87
CA ASP A 118 -4.49 34.05 -17.10
C ASP A 118 -5.84 34.73 -16.87
N ILE A 119 -6.61 34.27 -15.87
CA ILE A 119 -7.95 34.79 -15.55
C ILE A 119 -8.06 34.92 -14.02
N PRO A 120 -8.50 36.06 -13.46
CA PRO A 120 -8.73 36.20 -12.03
C PRO A 120 -9.74 35.16 -11.51
N PRO A 121 -9.52 34.54 -10.34
CA PRO A 121 -10.47 33.61 -9.73
C PRO A 121 -11.89 34.18 -9.64
N GLU A 122 -12.02 35.46 -9.32
CA GLU A 122 -13.31 36.13 -9.18
C GLU A 122 -14.09 36.18 -10.51
N GLU A 123 -13.40 36.31 -11.65
CA GLU A 123 -14.01 36.26 -12.98
C GLU A 123 -14.44 34.84 -13.35
N ILE A 124 -13.67 33.83 -12.95
CA ILE A 124 -14.01 32.42 -13.15
C ILE A 124 -15.26 32.05 -12.35
N VAL A 125 -15.31 32.43 -11.08
CA VAL A 125 -16.46 32.20 -10.20
C VAL A 125 -17.71 32.87 -10.77
N THR A 126 -17.58 34.13 -11.21
CA THR A 126 -18.70 34.86 -11.82
C THR A 126 -19.21 34.15 -13.09
N LEU A 127 -18.29 33.69 -13.97
CA LEU A 127 -18.66 32.94 -15.18
C LEU A 127 -19.41 31.65 -14.86
N ILE A 128 -18.97 30.92 -13.83
CA ILE A 128 -19.60 29.67 -13.40
C ILE A 128 -21.00 29.94 -12.87
N TYR A 129 -21.16 30.90 -11.97
CA TYR A 129 -22.46 31.22 -11.38
C TYR A 129 -23.44 31.72 -12.44
N ASP A 130 -23.02 32.64 -13.32
CA ASP A 130 -23.89 33.17 -14.38
C ASP A 130 -24.43 32.09 -15.34
N LYS A 131 -23.74 30.95 -15.44
CA LYS A 131 -24.07 29.86 -16.37
C LYS A 131 -24.70 28.64 -15.69
N ILE A 132 -24.30 28.33 -14.45
CA ILE A 132 -24.66 27.09 -13.76
C ILE A 132 -25.70 27.31 -12.65
N ASP A 133 -25.72 28.48 -12.01
CA ASP A 133 -26.70 28.80 -10.96
C ASP A 133 -28.06 29.14 -11.58
N VAL A 134 -28.75 28.11 -12.09
CA VAL A 134 -30.03 28.25 -12.82
C VAL A 134 -31.15 28.70 -11.88
N ASN A 135 -31.08 28.34 -10.60
CA ASN A 135 -32.10 28.67 -9.61
C ASN A 135 -31.86 30.04 -8.94
N GLY A 136 -30.64 30.59 -9.01
CA GLY A 136 -30.26 31.89 -8.45
C GLY A 136 -30.24 31.90 -6.92
N GLU A 137 -30.08 30.74 -6.27
CA GLU A 137 -30.02 30.61 -4.82
C GLU A 137 -28.66 31.06 -4.27
N GLY A 138 -27.64 31.21 -5.13
CA GLY A 138 -26.30 31.61 -4.72
C GLY A 138 -25.46 30.47 -4.13
N GLU A 139 -25.93 29.23 -4.26
CA GLU A 139 -25.25 27.99 -3.87
C GLU A 139 -25.49 26.94 -4.97
N LEU A 140 -24.46 26.21 -5.39
CA LEU A 140 -24.58 25.20 -6.45
C LEU A 140 -24.81 23.82 -5.86
N THR A 141 -25.92 23.16 -6.25
CA THR A 141 -26.14 21.75 -5.93
C THR A 141 -25.31 20.82 -6.83
N LEU A 142 -25.13 19.57 -6.41
CA LEU A 142 -24.43 18.56 -7.23
C LEU A 142 -25.06 18.39 -8.62
N GLU A 143 -26.38 18.44 -8.71
CA GLU A 143 -27.12 18.28 -9.96
C GLU A 143 -26.87 19.47 -10.89
N GLU A 144 -26.93 20.70 -10.37
CA GLU A 144 -26.62 21.91 -11.10
C GLU A 144 -25.17 21.92 -11.57
N PHE A 145 -24.23 21.60 -10.69
CA PHE A 145 -22.82 21.52 -11.04
C PHE A 145 -22.56 20.52 -12.17
N ILE A 146 -23.12 19.31 -12.10
CA ILE A 146 -22.94 18.29 -13.15
C ILE A 146 -23.63 18.70 -14.45
N SER A 147 -24.87 19.19 -14.40
CA SER A 147 -25.61 19.57 -15.61
C SER A 147 -24.96 20.77 -16.28
N GLY A 148 -24.67 21.82 -15.50
CA GLY A 148 -24.03 23.05 -15.98
C GLY A 148 -22.66 22.80 -16.57
N ALA A 149 -21.81 21.99 -15.92
CA ALA A 149 -20.51 21.62 -16.48
C ALA A 149 -20.65 20.91 -17.83
N LYS A 150 -21.64 20.01 -18.00
CA LYS A 150 -21.85 19.30 -19.27
C LYS A 150 -22.45 20.17 -20.37
N GLU A 151 -23.34 21.08 -20.01
CA GLU A 151 -24.00 21.99 -20.95
C GLU A 151 -23.06 23.09 -21.45
N HIS A 152 -22.01 23.40 -20.69
CA HIS A 152 -21.02 24.42 -21.01
C HIS A 152 -19.63 23.83 -21.25
N PRO A 153 -19.26 23.52 -22.51
CA PRO A 153 -17.98 22.89 -22.86
C PRO A 153 -16.76 23.67 -22.38
N ASP A 154 -16.85 25.00 -22.31
CA ASP A 154 -15.80 25.89 -21.81
C ASP A 154 -15.54 25.67 -20.31
N ILE A 155 -16.60 25.49 -19.52
CA ILE A 155 -16.47 25.15 -18.10
C ILE A 155 -15.92 23.73 -17.94
N MET A 156 -16.40 22.77 -18.73
CA MET A 156 -15.90 21.39 -18.67
C MET A 156 -14.41 21.31 -18.99
N GLU A 157 -13.97 21.99 -20.04
CA GLU A 157 -12.56 22.06 -20.44
C GLU A 157 -11.72 22.70 -19.34
N MET A 158 -12.22 23.79 -18.76
CA MET A 158 -11.58 24.48 -17.64
C MET A 158 -11.42 23.56 -16.42
N LEU A 159 -12.51 22.94 -15.94
CA LEU A 159 -12.47 22.00 -14.81
C LEU A 159 -11.52 20.83 -15.08
N THR A 160 -11.55 20.27 -16.29
CA THR A 160 -10.69 19.14 -16.67
C THR A 160 -9.22 19.52 -16.68
N LYS A 161 -8.88 20.69 -17.23
CA LYS A 161 -7.51 21.19 -17.31
C LYS A 161 -6.97 21.60 -15.95
N MET A 162 -7.80 22.20 -15.12
CA MET A 162 -7.44 22.65 -13.77
C MET A 162 -7.25 21.47 -12.81
N MET A 163 -8.08 20.44 -12.95
CA MET A 163 -7.97 19.19 -12.19
C MET A 163 -7.13 18.14 -12.91
N ASP A 164 -6.27 18.57 -13.84
CA ASP A 164 -5.35 17.69 -14.51
C ASP A 164 -4.23 17.26 -13.55
N LEU A 165 -4.55 16.24 -12.77
CA LEU A 165 -3.62 15.57 -11.89
C LEU A 165 -2.67 14.65 -12.67
N SER A 166 -2.55 14.76 -14.00
CA SER A 166 -1.57 13.99 -14.78
C SER A 166 -0.16 14.12 -14.23
N HIS A 167 0.23 15.27 -13.68
CA HIS A 167 1.54 15.44 -13.03
C HIS A 167 1.64 14.67 -11.70
N VAL A 168 0.57 14.71 -10.88
CA VAL A 168 0.48 13.94 -9.63
C VAL A 168 0.50 12.45 -9.93
N LEU A 169 -0.28 12.01 -10.92
CA LEU A 169 -0.25 10.67 -11.46
C LEU A 169 1.13 10.34 -12.02
N GLU A 170 1.83 11.23 -12.71
CA GLU A 170 3.16 10.95 -13.25
C GLU A 170 4.18 10.72 -12.13
N ILE A 171 4.13 11.50 -11.05
CA ILE A 171 4.95 11.32 -9.85
C ILE A 171 4.59 10.00 -9.15
N ILE A 172 3.30 9.77 -8.90
CA ILE A 172 2.80 8.56 -8.24
C ILE A 172 3.06 7.32 -9.10
N ILE A 173 2.93 7.39 -10.43
CA ILE A 173 3.12 6.29 -11.40
C ILE A 173 4.62 6.00 -11.60
N LYS A 174 5.47 7.01 -11.72
CA LYS A 174 6.90 6.80 -12.01
C LYS A 174 7.75 6.55 -10.76
N GLY A 175 7.23 6.86 -9.57
CA GLY A 175 7.94 6.75 -8.30
C GLY A 175 9.05 7.79 -8.19
N GLN A 176 9.39 8.19 -6.96
CA GLN A 176 10.47 9.17 -6.76
C GLN A 176 11.79 8.69 -7.38
N LYS A 177 12.26 9.39 -8.42
CA LYS A 177 13.67 9.36 -8.78
C LYS A 177 14.44 10.08 -7.69
N LYS A 178 14.84 9.37 -6.64
CA LYS A 178 15.90 9.86 -5.76
C LYS A 178 17.09 10.24 -6.64
N ASN A 179 17.47 11.51 -6.60
CA ASN A 179 18.73 12.04 -7.13
C ASN A 179 19.89 11.18 -6.59
N THR A 180 20.33 10.21 -7.39
CA THR A 180 21.62 9.57 -7.20
C THR A 180 22.66 10.57 -7.67
N VAL A 181 23.35 11.20 -6.71
CA VAL A 181 24.60 11.90 -6.97
C VAL A 181 25.53 10.96 -7.73
N ASN A 182 26.01 11.44 -8.88
CA ASN A 182 26.84 10.75 -9.86
C ASN A 182 28.00 9.96 -9.24
N HIS A 183 28.06 8.66 -9.54
CA HIS A 183 29.34 8.00 -9.83
C HIS A 183 29.19 7.12 -11.08
N HIS A 184 30.03 7.41 -12.08
CA HIS A 184 30.08 6.78 -13.39
C HIS A 184 30.41 5.26 -13.34
N PRO A 185 30.11 4.51 -14.42
CA PRO A 185 30.01 3.07 -14.42
C PRO A 185 31.33 2.39 -14.77
N THR A 186 31.59 1.23 -14.18
CA THR A 186 32.49 0.24 -14.79
C THR A 186 31.95 -1.19 -14.64
N ALA A 187 31.61 -1.73 -15.80
CA ALA A 187 31.75 -3.13 -16.25
C ALA A 187 31.16 -4.30 -15.42
N THR A 188 30.08 -4.84 -16.01
CA THR A 188 29.83 -6.27 -16.32
C THR A 188 29.35 -7.22 -15.20
N ALA A 189 28.03 -7.21 -14.97
CA ALA A 189 27.29 -8.26 -14.26
C ALA A 189 27.16 -9.58 -15.05
N ASP A 190 27.43 -9.58 -16.37
CA ASP A 190 27.34 -10.78 -17.22
C ASP A 190 28.45 -11.82 -16.96
N HIS A 191 29.53 -11.44 -16.27
CA HIS A 191 30.61 -12.38 -15.94
C HIS A 191 30.38 -13.15 -14.63
N ILE A 192 29.47 -12.70 -13.76
CA ILE A 192 29.24 -13.33 -12.45
C ILE A 192 28.18 -14.45 -12.57
N TRP A 193 27.25 -14.35 -13.52
CA TRP A 193 26.18 -15.34 -13.69
C TRP A 193 26.66 -16.71 -14.20
N LYS A 194 27.78 -16.76 -14.94
CA LYS A 194 28.28 -18.00 -15.57
C LYS A 194 29.14 -18.90 -14.68
N MET A 195 29.35 -18.58 -13.40
CA MET A 195 30.15 -19.41 -12.47
C MET A 195 29.39 -19.93 -11.24
N GLN A 196 28.06 -19.98 -11.25
CA GLN A 196 27.26 -20.66 -10.20
C GLN A 196 26.37 -21.80 -10.71
N SER A 197 26.64 -22.33 -11.90
CA SER A 197 25.95 -23.52 -12.44
C SER A 197 26.80 -24.81 -12.40
N ALA A 198 27.63 -24.95 -11.37
CA ALA A 198 28.29 -26.22 -11.10
C ALA A 198 28.35 -26.49 -9.60
N GLU A 199 27.49 -27.41 -9.14
CA GLU A 199 27.82 -28.58 -8.30
C GLU A 199 26.69 -28.95 -7.31
N GLY A 200 26.26 -30.21 -7.41
CA GLY A 200 25.62 -30.95 -6.32
C GLY A 200 24.09 -31.07 -6.38
N LYS A 201 23.59 -32.27 -6.72
CA LYS A 201 22.21 -32.67 -6.40
C LYS A 201 21.96 -32.42 -4.89
N PRO A 202 21.00 -31.58 -4.49
CA PRO A 202 20.77 -31.32 -3.08
C PRO A 202 20.15 -32.56 -2.44
N ASN A 203 20.81 -33.04 -1.37
CA ASN A 203 20.30 -34.10 -0.53
C ASN A 203 18.94 -33.66 0.06
N LYS A 204 17.91 -34.51 -0.04
CA LYS A 204 16.50 -34.18 0.23
C LYS A 204 16.18 -33.84 1.70
N SER A 205 17.18 -33.83 2.59
CA SER A 205 17.05 -33.74 4.04
C SER A 205 17.99 -32.69 4.66
N SER A 206 18.13 -31.52 4.03
CA SER A 206 18.90 -30.40 4.61
C SER A 206 17.97 -29.38 5.26
N LEU A 207 18.35 -28.88 6.45
CA LEU A 207 17.58 -27.88 7.19
C LEU A 207 17.39 -26.62 6.35
N LEU A 208 18.42 -26.22 5.60
CA LEU A 208 18.36 -25.11 4.65
C LEU A 208 17.29 -25.30 3.57
N VAL A 209 17.05 -26.54 3.13
CA VAL A 209 15.99 -26.82 2.14
C VAL A 209 14.61 -26.65 2.79
N SER A 210 14.44 -27.05 4.05
CA SER A 210 13.17 -26.89 4.77
C SER A 210 12.89 -25.44 5.12
N LEU A 211 13.92 -24.69 5.53
CA LEU A 211 13.86 -23.24 5.75
C LEU A 211 13.48 -22.50 4.46
N ARG A 212 14.14 -22.83 3.34
CA ARG A 212 13.81 -22.21 2.03
C ARG A 212 12.41 -22.55 1.56
N ARG A 213 11.92 -23.77 1.83
CA ARG A 213 10.54 -24.17 1.52
C ARG A 213 9.54 -23.36 2.32
N TYR A 214 9.75 -23.24 3.63
CA TYR A 214 8.91 -22.40 4.48
C TYR A 214 8.91 -20.94 4.00
N ALA A 215 10.09 -20.37 3.77
CA ALA A 215 10.24 -19.00 3.24
C ALA A 215 9.48 -18.80 1.92
N SER A 216 9.59 -19.78 1.01
CA SER A 216 8.90 -19.75 -0.27
C SER A 216 7.39 -19.88 -0.14
N ALA A 217 6.91 -20.71 0.80
CA ALA A 217 5.49 -20.83 1.07
C ALA A 217 4.93 -19.53 1.64
N VAL A 218 5.66 -18.86 2.56
CA VAL A 218 5.23 -17.59 3.15
C VAL A 218 5.22 -16.47 2.10
N ARG A 219 6.22 -16.40 1.23
CA ARG A 219 6.18 -15.46 0.10
C ARG A 219 5.00 -15.71 -0.83
N ASN A 220 4.74 -16.97 -1.20
CA ASN A 220 3.57 -17.31 -2.01
C ASN A 220 2.26 -16.93 -1.31
N MET A 221 2.16 -17.16 0.00
CA MET A 221 1.03 -16.72 0.82
C MET A 221 0.86 -15.20 0.78
N GLU A 222 1.92 -14.42 0.96
CA GLU A 222 1.86 -12.95 0.88
C GLU A 222 1.50 -12.44 -0.52
N GLU A 223 1.97 -13.11 -1.58
CA GLU A 223 1.65 -12.77 -2.97
C GLU A 223 0.18 -13.13 -3.32
N THR A 224 -0.38 -14.16 -2.67
CA THR A 224 -1.74 -14.65 -2.95
C THR A 224 -2.80 -13.96 -2.09
N ILE A 225 -2.50 -13.69 -0.81
CA ILE A 225 -3.42 -13.06 0.15
C ILE A 225 -3.38 -11.54 -0.02
N LEU A 226 -4.15 -11.06 -1.00
CA LEU A 226 -4.20 -9.63 -1.37
C LEU A 226 -4.97 -8.78 -0.34
N LEU A 227 -6.00 -9.36 0.31
CA LEU A 227 -6.79 -8.68 1.34
C LEU A 227 -6.78 -9.48 2.65
N PRO A 228 -5.70 -9.38 3.46
CA PRO A 228 -5.59 -10.12 4.71
C PRO A 228 -6.73 -9.86 5.70
N SER A 229 -7.40 -8.70 5.61
CA SER A 229 -8.56 -8.38 6.45
C SER A 229 -9.74 -9.33 6.25
N LEU A 230 -9.87 -10.02 5.11
CA LEU A 230 -10.88 -11.06 4.88
C LEU A 230 -10.70 -12.29 5.76
N LEU A 231 -9.55 -12.43 6.41
CA LEU A 231 -9.22 -13.52 7.31
C LEU A 231 -9.64 -13.22 8.76
N ARG A 232 -10.04 -11.97 9.07
CA ARG A 232 -10.50 -11.60 10.41
C ARG A 232 -11.79 -12.31 10.76
N ASP A 233 -11.90 -12.73 12.02
CA ASP A 233 -13.06 -13.46 12.55
C ASP A 233 -13.35 -14.79 11.82
N VAL A 234 -12.46 -15.27 10.94
CA VAL A 234 -12.55 -16.58 10.32
C VAL A 234 -11.90 -17.60 11.26
N PRO A 235 -12.65 -18.58 11.79
CA PRO A 235 -12.11 -19.54 12.73
C PRO A 235 -11.04 -20.43 12.06
N SER A 236 -9.94 -20.66 12.76
CA SER A 236 -8.95 -21.67 12.37
C SER A 236 -9.50 -23.06 12.71
N GLU A 237 -9.42 -24.01 11.77
CA GLU A 237 -9.89 -25.40 11.97
C GLU A 237 -8.90 -26.27 12.75
N ASP A 238 -7.83 -25.68 13.28
CA ASP A 238 -6.81 -26.37 14.06
C ASP A 238 -7.31 -26.63 15.50
N GLU A 239 -8.28 -27.53 15.67
CA GLU A 239 -8.45 -28.24 16.95
C GLU A 239 -7.29 -29.24 17.12
N SER A 240 -6.16 -28.76 17.63
CA SER A 240 -5.11 -29.61 18.18
C SER A 240 -5.41 -29.86 19.66
N ASP A 241 -5.60 -31.12 20.04
CA ASP A 241 -5.71 -31.62 21.43
C ASP A 241 -4.51 -31.13 22.28
N CYS A 242 -4.65 -29.95 22.89
CA CYS A 242 -3.69 -29.38 23.83
C CYS A 242 -4.48 -28.94 25.07
N ASP A 243 -4.79 -29.89 25.95
CA ASP A 243 -5.29 -29.62 27.31
C ASP A 243 -4.20 -28.92 28.14
N ALA A 244 -4.01 -27.61 27.95
CA ALA A 244 -3.46 -26.69 28.96
C ALA A 244 -3.51 -25.22 28.51
N ALA A 245 -4.36 -24.47 29.21
CA ALA A 245 -4.41 -23.01 29.34
C ALA A 245 -5.04 -22.22 28.17
N GLU A 246 -6.19 -21.59 28.48
CA GLU A 246 -6.79 -20.38 27.90
C GLU A 246 -6.09 -19.80 26.65
N GLU A 247 -6.22 -20.45 25.49
CA GLU A 247 -5.78 -19.87 24.22
C GLU A 247 -6.98 -19.22 23.53
N SER A 248 -6.89 -17.90 23.33
CA SER A 248 -7.84 -17.16 22.50
C SER A 248 -7.89 -17.85 21.14
N CYS A 249 -9.10 -18.10 20.64
CA CYS A 249 -9.32 -18.58 19.29
C CYS A 249 -8.67 -17.60 18.31
N THR A 250 -7.42 -17.85 17.91
CA THR A 250 -6.70 -17.04 16.94
C THR A 250 -7.34 -17.26 15.58
N ASP A 251 -7.87 -16.20 15.00
CA ASP A 251 -8.49 -16.25 13.69
C ASP A 251 -7.42 -16.48 12.60
N LEU A 252 -7.85 -16.63 11.35
CA LEU A 252 -6.91 -16.83 10.24
C LEU A 252 -6.00 -15.61 10.01
N TYR A 253 -6.40 -14.41 10.44
CA TYR A 253 -5.58 -13.21 10.35
C TYR A 253 -4.42 -13.21 11.37
N ASP A 254 -4.67 -13.65 12.60
CA ASP A 254 -3.62 -13.85 13.61
C ASP A 254 -2.60 -14.90 13.15
N ASN A 255 -3.07 -15.98 12.53
CA ASN A 255 -2.21 -17.00 11.94
C ASN A 255 -1.34 -16.45 10.80
N TYR A 256 -1.91 -15.60 9.93
CA TYR A 256 -1.20 -14.90 8.86
C TYR A 256 -0.04 -14.06 9.42
N LEU A 257 -0.31 -13.23 10.45
CA LEU A 257 0.70 -12.39 11.08
C LEU A 257 1.80 -13.21 11.77
N MET A 258 1.44 -14.30 12.46
CA MET A 258 2.39 -15.19 13.10
C MET A 258 3.36 -15.83 12.09
N LEU A 259 2.83 -16.41 11.01
CA LEU A 259 3.64 -17.07 9.97
C LEU A 259 4.60 -16.07 9.30
N LYS A 260 4.11 -14.86 9.01
CA LYS A 260 4.91 -13.75 8.48
C LYS A 260 6.03 -13.35 9.42
N ALA A 261 5.73 -13.13 10.70
CA ALA A 261 6.73 -12.74 11.71
C ALA A 261 7.84 -13.79 11.88
N ILE A 262 7.48 -15.08 11.87
CA ILE A 262 8.45 -16.19 11.93
C ILE A 262 9.35 -16.18 10.67
N SER A 263 8.78 -15.96 9.49
CA SER A 263 9.56 -15.89 8.24
C SER A 263 10.55 -14.73 8.23
N TYR A 264 10.11 -13.54 8.64
CA TYR A 264 10.99 -12.37 8.73
C TYR A 264 12.15 -12.59 9.72
N THR A 265 11.86 -13.18 10.88
CA THR A 265 12.88 -13.50 11.89
C THR A 265 13.90 -14.51 11.35
N MET A 266 13.42 -15.53 10.64
CA MET A 266 14.26 -16.52 9.99
C MET A 266 15.16 -15.91 8.91
N GLU A 267 14.60 -15.09 8.01
CA GLU A 267 15.34 -14.49 6.91
C GLU A 267 16.38 -13.47 7.42
N SER A 268 16.03 -12.68 8.44
CA SER A 268 16.96 -11.78 9.12
C SER A 268 18.15 -12.54 9.75
N GLY A 269 17.91 -13.75 10.27
CA GLY A 269 18.96 -14.63 10.78
C GLY A 269 19.86 -15.26 9.71
N LEU A 270 19.36 -15.45 8.48
CA LEU A 270 20.10 -16.03 7.35
C LEU A 270 20.99 -15.00 6.63
N ILE A 271 20.64 -13.70 6.70
CA ILE A 271 21.35 -12.61 6.02
C ILE A 271 22.64 -12.19 6.78
N SER A 272 22.81 -12.59 8.05
CA SER A 272 23.98 -12.26 8.88
C SER A 272 25.20 -13.18 8.67
N SER A 273 25.52 -13.56 7.42
CA SER A 273 26.73 -14.34 7.11
C SER A 273 27.91 -13.52 6.58
N ASP A 274 27.84 -12.19 6.58
CA ASP A 274 28.97 -11.30 6.24
C ASP A 274 29.06 -10.14 7.23
N ASN A 275 29.37 -10.43 8.50
CA ASN A 275 30.13 -9.47 9.32
C ASN A 275 30.66 -10.15 10.59
N HIS A 276 31.94 -10.53 10.55
CA HIS A 276 32.71 -10.68 11.77
C HIS A 276 32.86 -9.32 12.45
N LYS A 277 32.00 -9.01 13.42
CA LYS A 277 32.38 -8.24 14.61
C LYS A 277 31.35 -8.39 15.72
N ALA A 278 31.83 -8.95 16.81
CA ALA A 278 31.13 -9.10 18.07
C ALA A 278 30.51 -7.79 18.56
N MET A 279 29.26 -7.84 19.01
CA MET A 279 28.85 -7.11 20.21
C MET A 279 28.15 -8.07 21.17
N LYS A 280 28.67 -8.03 22.38
CA LYS A 280 28.27 -8.77 23.57
C LYS A 280 27.12 -8.04 24.27
N ASN A 281 26.22 -8.85 24.82
CA ASN A 281 25.43 -8.69 26.04
C ASN A 281 24.03 -8.04 25.95
N GLY A 282 23.07 -8.77 26.52
CA GLY A 282 21.74 -8.30 26.93
C GLY A 282 20.84 -9.48 27.31
N ALA A 283 20.94 -9.94 28.56
CA ALA A 283 20.34 -11.15 29.11
C ALA A 283 18.85 -11.40 28.82
N LEU A 284 18.50 -12.64 28.44
CA LEU A 284 17.28 -13.28 28.90
C LEU A 284 17.63 -14.61 29.58
N HIS A 285 17.80 -14.51 30.90
CA HIS A 285 17.94 -15.63 31.80
C HIS A 285 16.52 -16.09 32.16
N LYS A 286 16.01 -17.16 31.55
CA LYS A 286 14.95 -17.99 32.15
C LYS A 286 15.24 -19.47 31.90
N SER A 287 15.72 -20.07 32.99
CA SER A 287 15.73 -21.48 33.38
C SER A 287 15.69 -22.52 32.25
N VAL A 288 16.86 -23.09 31.93
CA VAL A 288 16.95 -24.46 31.44
C VAL A 288 17.61 -25.27 32.55
N GLU A 289 16.84 -26.11 33.21
CA GLU A 289 17.35 -27.07 34.19
C GLU A 289 18.43 -27.96 33.55
N PRO A 290 19.51 -28.30 34.26
CA PRO A 290 20.57 -29.11 33.70
C PRO A 290 20.09 -30.56 33.54
N LEU A 291 19.71 -30.96 32.32
CA LEU A 291 19.54 -32.37 31.95
C LEU A 291 20.92 -33.04 31.88
N VAL A 292 21.46 -33.34 33.05
CA VAL A 292 22.67 -34.16 33.22
C VAL A 292 22.35 -35.59 32.73
N GLY A 293 23.02 -36.03 31.67
CA GLY A 293 23.11 -37.46 31.32
C GLY A 293 22.71 -37.86 29.90
N LYS A 294 22.32 -36.94 29.01
CA LYS A 294 22.10 -37.27 27.58
C LYS A 294 23.31 -36.93 26.73
N ASP A 295 23.63 -37.84 25.81
CA ASP A 295 24.65 -37.64 24.78
C ASP A 295 24.37 -36.33 24.00
N PRO A 296 25.31 -35.37 23.98
CA PRO A 296 25.16 -34.11 23.27
C PRO A 296 24.83 -34.27 21.79
N GLU A 297 25.32 -35.35 21.15
CA GLU A 297 25.03 -35.64 19.74
C GLU A 297 23.58 -36.10 19.55
N ALA A 298 23.10 -37.01 20.41
CA ALA A 298 21.69 -37.40 20.45
C ALA A 298 20.75 -36.22 20.75
N LEU A 299 21.14 -35.30 21.64
CA LEU A 299 20.37 -34.10 21.96
C LEU A 299 20.32 -33.13 20.77
N PHE A 300 21.45 -32.91 20.10
CA PHE A 300 21.51 -32.11 18.88
C PHE A 300 20.63 -32.70 17.77
N TYR A 301 20.69 -34.01 17.54
CA TYR A 301 19.86 -34.68 16.55
C TYR A 301 18.36 -34.61 16.89
N PHE A 302 18.00 -34.73 18.18
CA PHE A 302 16.63 -34.56 18.65
C PHE A 302 16.09 -33.15 18.36
N HIS A 303 16.84 -32.11 18.72
CA HIS A 303 16.44 -30.73 18.43
C HIS A 303 16.39 -30.43 16.93
N LEU A 304 17.35 -30.93 16.16
CA LEU A 304 17.38 -30.77 14.71
C LEU A 304 16.14 -31.41 14.07
N LYS A 305 15.80 -32.64 14.46
CA LYS A 305 14.59 -33.34 14.00
C LYS A 305 13.31 -32.62 14.42
N GLY A 306 13.25 -32.09 15.64
CA GLY A 306 12.14 -31.27 16.12
C GLY A 306 11.95 -30.03 15.25
N LEU A 307 13.04 -29.31 14.94
CA LEU A 307 13.01 -28.13 14.08
C LEU A 307 12.55 -28.46 12.65
N PHE A 308 12.96 -29.59 12.08
CA PHE A 308 12.45 -30.05 10.78
C PHE A 308 10.93 -30.28 10.82
N SER A 309 10.42 -30.88 11.89
CA SER A 309 8.98 -31.11 12.06
C SER A 309 8.23 -29.77 12.12
N VAL A 310 8.69 -28.85 12.98
CA VAL A 310 8.09 -27.53 13.13
C VAL A 310 8.08 -26.77 11.80
N LEU A 311 9.19 -26.72 11.07
CA LEU A 311 9.24 -26.06 9.77
C LEU A 311 8.32 -26.72 8.74
N SER A 312 8.21 -28.05 8.76
CA SER A 312 7.29 -28.76 7.88
C SER A 312 5.84 -28.43 8.20
N ASP A 313 5.48 -28.34 9.48
CA ASP A 313 4.10 -28.07 9.89
C ASP A 313 3.74 -26.60 9.68
N LEU A 314 4.65 -25.67 9.96
CA LEU A 314 4.51 -24.26 9.58
C LEU A 314 4.32 -24.10 8.07
N THR A 315 5.10 -24.82 7.25
CA THR A 315 4.93 -24.80 5.77
C THR A 315 3.56 -25.30 5.34
N LYS A 316 3.02 -26.34 5.98
CA LYS A 316 1.65 -26.82 5.70
C LYS A 316 0.60 -25.82 6.14
N LYS A 317 0.73 -25.24 7.33
CA LYS A 317 -0.18 -24.19 7.83
C LYS A 317 -0.21 -22.99 6.89
N THR A 318 0.95 -22.58 6.37
CA THR A 318 1.05 -21.51 5.36
C THR A 318 0.28 -21.86 4.09
N HIS A 319 0.47 -23.05 3.50
CA HIS A 319 -0.29 -23.44 2.31
C HIS A 319 -1.79 -23.55 2.58
N HIS A 320 -2.17 -24.12 3.72
CA HIS A 320 -3.58 -24.26 4.09
C HIS A 320 -4.26 -22.90 4.27
N LEU A 321 -3.58 -21.95 4.89
CA LEU A 321 -4.05 -20.57 5.02
C LEU A 321 -4.24 -19.90 3.66
N THR A 322 -3.29 -20.11 2.73
CA THR A 322 -3.41 -19.64 1.34
C THR A 322 -4.61 -20.28 0.63
N GLU A 323 -4.81 -21.59 0.76
CA GLU A 323 -5.95 -22.31 0.16
C GLU A 323 -7.29 -21.81 0.72
N LYS A 324 -7.39 -21.67 2.05
CA LYS A 324 -8.56 -21.09 2.74
C LYS A 324 -8.89 -19.68 2.24
N TYR A 325 -7.88 -18.85 2.03
CA TYR A 325 -8.09 -17.53 1.44
C TYR A 325 -8.65 -17.63 0.02
N MET A 326 -8.12 -18.54 -0.81
CA MET A 326 -8.61 -18.77 -2.17
C MET A 326 -10.06 -19.28 -2.21
N ASP A 327 -10.46 -20.11 -1.22
CA ASP A 327 -11.86 -20.51 -1.01
C ASP A 327 -12.75 -19.30 -0.69
N ILE A 328 -12.32 -18.44 0.24
CA ILE A 328 -13.06 -17.25 0.67
C ILE A 328 -13.33 -16.30 -0.50
N VAL A 329 -12.32 -16.07 -1.35
CA VAL A 329 -12.45 -15.19 -2.53
C VAL A 329 -13.07 -15.89 -3.75
N GLY A 330 -13.46 -17.15 -3.63
CA GLY A 330 -14.14 -17.91 -4.69
C GLY A 330 -13.26 -18.21 -5.91
N ALA A 331 -11.94 -18.27 -5.73
CA ALA A 331 -10.95 -18.43 -6.81
C ALA A 331 -10.46 -19.89 -7.00
N THR A 332 -11.12 -20.86 -6.36
CA THR A 332 -10.76 -22.28 -6.51
C THR A 332 -11.21 -22.85 -7.84
N SER A 333 -10.28 -23.55 -8.51
CA SER A 333 -10.51 -24.26 -9.78
C SER A 333 -11.31 -25.55 -9.61
#